data_AF-A0A9E4AI28-F1
#
_entry.id   AF-A0A9E4AI28-F1
#
_cell.length_a   1.000
_cell.length_b   1.000
_cell.length_c   1.000
_cell.angle_alpha   90.00
_cell.angle_beta   90.00
_cell.angle_gamma   90.00
#
_symmetry.space_group_name_H-M   'P 1'
#
loop_
_entity.id
_entity.type
_entity.pdbx_description
1 polymer ?
#
loop_
_entity_poly.entity_id
_entity_poly.type
_entity_poly.pdbx_seq_one_letter_code
_entity_poly.pdbx_strand_id
1 'polypeptide(L)' 'MKKKSYSRYRKTKQWQGKRRTIMKRAGYKCRKCKKRPATQVHHETYKHIGRERLSDLTAVCGGCHKRIHGK' A
#
# COMPACT_ATOMS: atom_id res chain seq x y z
N MET A 1 4.56 16.92 3.27
CA MET A 1 5.74 16.08 3.65
C MET A 1 6.75 16.08 2.51
N LYS A 2 8.02 16.46 2.73
CA LYS A 2 9.06 16.46 1.67
C LYS A 2 9.27 15.01 1.15
N LYS A 3 9.41 14.80 -0.17
CA LYS A 3 9.58 13.47 -0.82
C LYS A 3 10.66 12.58 -0.16
N LYS A 4 11.76 13.18 0.33
CA LYS A 4 12.84 12.49 1.06
C LYS A 4 12.34 11.79 2.33
N SER A 5 11.42 12.41 3.07
CA SER A 5 10.88 11.87 4.34
C SER A 5 9.99 10.65 4.11
N TYR A 6 9.25 10.60 3.00
CA TYR A 6 8.38 9.48 2.65
C TYR A 6 9.17 8.22 2.25
N SER A 7 10.24 8.39 1.47
CA SER A 7 11.14 7.27 1.13
C SER A 7 11.79 6.67 2.38
N ARG A 8 12.22 7.52 3.33
CA ARG A 8 12.76 7.07 4.61
C ARG A 8 11.72 6.33 5.46
N TYR A 9 10.50 6.87 5.54
CA TYR A 9 9.38 6.24 6.24
C TYR A 9 9.07 4.84 5.69
N ARG A 10 9.08 4.64 4.37
CA ARG A 10 8.90 3.32 3.75
C ARG A 10 9.98 2.28 4.11
N LYS A 11 11.15 2.72 4.56
CA LYS A 11 12.23 1.83 5.01
C LYS A 11 12.11 1.48 6.50
N THR A 12 11.22 2.12 7.25
CA THR A 12 11.05 1.84 8.68
C THR A 12 10.41 0.47 8.93
N LYS A 13 10.75 -0.15 10.07
CA LYS A 13 10.12 -1.39 10.53
C LYS A 13 8.60 -1.23 10.69
N GLN A 14 8.14 -0.05 11.10
CA GLN A 14 6.73 0.27 11.24
C GLN A 14 5.96 0.10 9.92
N TRP A 15 6.46 0.72 8.84
CA TRP A 15 5.83 0.58 7.52
C TRP A 15 5.90 -0.87 7.00
N GLN A 16 7.02 -1.56 7.19
CA GLN A 16 7.16 -2.95 6.76
C GLN A 16 6.20 -3.89 7.52
N GLY A 17 5.97 -3.63 8.82
CA GLY A 17 4.95 -4.31 9.61
C GLY A 17 3.55 -4.10 9.06
N LYS A 18 3.16 -2.83 8.84
CA LYS A 18 1.87 -2.50 8.21
C LYS A 18 1.70 -3.17 6.85
N ARG A 19 2.72 -3.10 5.99
CA ARG A 19 2.72 -3.74 4.67
C ARG A 19 2.45 -5.23 4.79
N ARG A 20 3.16 -5.92 5.68
CA ARG A 20 2.99 -7.36 5.90
C ARG A 20 1.58 -7.69 6.39
N THR A 21 1.03 -6.93 7.33
CA THR A 21 -0.33 -7.11 7.84
C THR A 21 -1.38 -6.95 6.74
N ILE A 22 -1.27 -5.90 5.91
CA ILE A 22 -2.20 -5.64 4.80
C ILE A 22 -2.12 -6.76 3.74
N MET A 23 -0.91 -7.22 3.41
CA MET A 23 -0.73 -8.33 2.46
C MET A 23 -1.32 -9.64 2.99
N LYS A 24 -1.06 -9.98 4.26
CA LYS A 24 -1.64 -11.16 4.92
C LYS A 24 -3.17 -11.08 4.98
N ARG A 25 -3.73 -9.93 5.38
CA ARG A 25 -5.19 -9.69 5.41
C ARG A 25 -5.85 -9.80 4.03
N ALA A 26 -5.10 -9.56 2.96
CA ALA A 26 -5.57 -9.73 1.60
C ALA A 26 -5.34 -11.15 1.04
N GLY A 27 -4.73 -12.05 1.81
CA GLY A 27 -4.32 -13.37 1.34
C GLY A 27 -3.40 -13.29 0.12
N TYR A 28 -2.56 -12.25 0.05
CA TYR A 28 -1.72 -11.94 -1.11
C TYR A 28 -2.49 -11.85 -2.45
N LYS A 29 -3.80 -11.58 -2.41
CA LYS A 29 -4.66 -11.42 -3.60
C LYS A 29 -5.03 -9.96 -3.79
N CYS A 30 -4.96 -9.48 -5.04
CA CYS A 30 -5.33 -8.09 -5.36
C CYS A 30 -6.79 -7.83 -4.98
N ARG A 31 -7.03 -6.87 -4.08
CA ARG A 31 -8.40 -6.52 -3.64
C ARG A 31 -9.24 -5.84 -4.73
N LYS A 32 -8.61 -5.18 -5.70
CA LYS A 32 -9.30 -4.46 -6.79
C LYS A 32 -9.73 -5.40 -7.92
N CYS A 33 -8.80 -6.12 -8.56
CA CYS A 33 -9.15 -7.00 -9.68
C CYS A 33 -9.45 -8.44 -9.29
N LYS A 34 -9.03 -8.91 -8.10
CA LYS A 34 -9.16 -10.30 -7.62
C LYS A 34 -8.60 -11.39 -8.56
N LYS A 35 -7.96 -11.02 -9.67
CA LYS A 35 -7.39 -11.94 -10.67
C LYS A 35 -5.89 -12.19 -10.51
N ARG A 36 -5.16 -11.22 -9.95
CA ARG A 36 -3.69 -11.26 -9.83
C ARG A 36 -3.26 -11.20 -8.36
N PRO A 37 -2.06 -11.73 -8.03
CA PRO A 37 -1.51 -11.58 -6.70
C PRO A 37 -1.26 -10.09 -6.37
N ALA A 38 -1.46 -9.73 -5.11
CA ALA A 38 -1.12 -8.42 -4.61
C ALA A 38 0.39 -8.35 -4.38
N THR A 39 1.04 -7.37 -5.01
CA THR A 39 2.49 -7.16 -4.91
C THR A 39 2.84 -5.81 -4.28
N GLN A 40 1.87 -4.89 -4.28
CA GLN A 40 2.03 -3.52 -3.81
C GLN A 40 0.91 -3.12 -2.84
N VAL A 41 1.20 -2.18 -1.94
CA VAL A 41 0.20 -1.54 -1.09
C VAL A 41 -0.07 -0.16 -1.66
N HIS A 42 -1.33 0.07 -2.03
CA HIS A 42 -1.83 1.35 -2.47
C HIS A 42 -2.36 2.14 -1.26
N HIS A 43 -2.11 3.45 -1.24
CA HIS A 43 -2.71 4.36 -0.27
C HIS A 43 -3.97 4.94 -0.90
N GLU A 44 -5.15 4.61 -0.36
CA GLU A 44 -6.42 5.20 -0.81
C GLU A 44 -6.50 6.69 -0.42
N THR A 45 -5.79 7.09 0.64
CA THR A 45 -5.63 8.49 1.02
C THR A 45 -4.23 8.77 1.56
N TYR A 46 -3.72 9.96 1.22
CA TYR A 46 -2.45 10.50 1.73
C TYR A 46 -2.65 11.47 2.90
N LYS A 47 -3.87 11.62 3.41
CA LYS A 47 -4.20 12.56 4.50
C LYS A 47 -3.49 12.21 5.83
N HIS A 48 -3.18 10.94 6.07
CA HIS A 48 -2.64 10.46 7.35
C HIS A 48 -1.25 9.84 7.26
N ILE A 49 -0.41 10.23 6.29
CA ILE A 49 0.93 9.64 6.12
C ILE A 49 1.71 9.67 7.45
N GLY A 50 2.23 8.51 7.88
CA GLY A 50 2.93 8.34 9.18
C GLY A 50 2.05 7.90 10.35
N ARG A 51 0.73 8.14 10.27
CA ARG A 51 -0.29 7.62 11.20
C ARG A 51 -1.42 6.90 10.44
N GLU A 52 -1.13 6.33 9.26
CA GLU A 52 -2.19 5.74 8.42
C GLU A 52 -2.91 4.63 9.18
N ARG A 53 -4.23 4.62 9.06
CA ARG A 53 -5.06 3.49 9.49
C ARG A 53 -4.89 2.36 8.49
N LEU A 54 -5.09 1.11 8.94
CA LEU A 54 -5.06 -0.03 8.02
C LEU A 54 -6.12 0.06 6.92
N SER A 55 -7.22 0.79 7.16
CA SER A 55 -8.26 1.08 6.16
C SER A 55 -7.79 1.99 5.03
N ASP A 56 -6.77 2.81 5.28
CA ASP A 56 -6.22 3.74 4.28
C ASP A 56 -5.30 3.01 3.28
N LEU A 57 -5.05 1.71 3.50
CA LEU A 57 -4.10 0.88 2.77
C LEU A 57 -4.79 -0.33 2.14
N THR A 58 -4.59 -0.51 0.84
CA THR A 58 -5.15 -1.64 0.08
C THR A 58 -4.05 -2.45 -0.60
N ALA A 59 -4.11 -3.77 -0.49
CA ALA A 59 -3.24 -4.68 -1.25
C ALA A 59 -3.71 -4.78 -2.71
N VAL A 60 -2.85 -4.39 -3.66
CA VAL A 60 -3.13 -4.41 -5.10
C VAL A 60 -2.01 -5.08 -5.89
N CYS A 61 -2.33 -5.57 -7.08
CA CYS A 61 -1.32 -5.97 -8.07
C CYS A 61 -0.73 -4.72 -8.75
N GLY A 62 0.46 -4.85 -9.34
CA GLY A 62 1.12 -3.75 -10.04
C GLY A 62 0.28 -3.15 -11.18
N GLY A 63 -0.51 -3.96 -11.90
CA GLY A 63 -1.39 -3.46 -12.97
C GLY A 63 -2.54 -2.60 -12.43
N CYS A 64 -3.16 -2.98 -11.32
CA CYS A 64 -4.15 -2.14 -10.66
C CYS A 64 -3.52 -0.89 -10.05
N HIS A 65 -2.34 -1.02 -9.45
CA HIS A 65 -1.64 0.12 -8.87
C HIS A 65 -1.33 1.21 -9.91
N LYS A 66 -0.83 0.81 -11.08
CA LYS A 66 -0.60 1.71 -12.22
C LYS A 66 -1.88 2.41 -12.67
N ARG A 67 -2.95 1.62 -12.88
CA ARG A 67 -4.27 2.12 -13.28
C ARG A 67 -4.85 3.14 -12.30
N ILE A 68 -4.71 2.92 -10.99
CA ILE A 68 -5.21 3.86 -9.98
C ILE A 68 -4.44 5.19 -10.02
N HIS A 69 -3.12 5.14 -10.24
CA HIS A 69 -2.29 6.35 -10.35
C HIS A 69 -2.32 6.99 -11.74
N GLY A 70 -3.13 6.48 -12.67
CA GLY A 70 -3.24 7.02 -14.04
C GLY A 70 -1.94 6.94 -14.83
N LYS A 71 -1.13 5.90 -14.60
CA LYS A 71 0.13 5.63 -15.33
C LYS A 71 0.08 4.34 -16.12
#